data_AF-A0A1V6R0W8-F1
#
_entry.id   AF-A0A1V6R0W8-F1
#
_cell.length_a   1.000
_cell.length_b   1.000
_cell.length_c   1.000
_cell.angle_alpha   90.00
_cell.angle_beta   90.00
_cell.angle_gamma   90.00
#
_symmetry.space_group_name_H-M   'P 1'
#
loop_
_entity.id
_entity.type
_entity.pdbx_description
1 polymer ?
#
loop_
_entity_poly.entity_id
_entity_poly.type
_entity_poly.pdbx_seq_one_letter_code
_entity_poly.pdbx_strand_id
1 'polypeptide(L)'
;MENPSKSPEVADGQGEAAPCTQINWTKDASMPSHEVQQPKRDIEKDKLAAEPFQPVLEILKQLEEEDPKLAFQAARLVGLYRRLWESCVSKHVDSQHIEAENERLRTGNIQLCNEGNHLKHRQDEQVARLHAIDDALDEVRGKLIGVLKVWNERSVGELAILPEDEFHRR
;
A
#
# COMPACT_ATOMS: atom_id res chain seq x y z
N MET A 1 -36.96 -10.11 37.14
CA MET A 1 -36.58 -11.42 36.58
C MET A 1 -36.09 -11.18 35.16
N GLU A 2 -34.88 -11.69 34.91
CA GLU A 2 -34.25 -12.17 33.66
C GLU A 2 -34.44 -11.45 32.29
N ASN A 3 -33.27 -11.13 31.69
CA ASN A 3 -32.94 -10.89 30.28
C ASN A 3 -32.83 -12.24 29.50
N PRO A 4 -32.39 -12.36 28.20
CA PRO A 4 -32.29 -11.43 27.04
C PRO A 4 -32.69 -12.07 25.66
N SER A 5 -32.45 -11.33 24.57
CA SER A 5 -32.05 -11.78 23.21
C SER A 5 -33.12 -12.16 22.18
N LYS A 6 -33.23 -11.36 21.11
CA LYS A 6 -33.37 -11.87 19.73
C LYS A 6 -32.99 -10.82 18.68
N SER A 7 -31.83 -11.00 18.05
CA SER A 7 -31.50 -10.41 16.74
C SER A 7 -32.20 -11.20 15.63
N PRO A 8 -32.52 -10.59 14.47
CA PRO A 8 -32.79 -11.35 13.25
C PRO A 8 -31.53 -11.47 12.38
N GLU A 9 -31.42 -12.67 11.81
CA GLU A 9 -30.45 -13.20 10.87
C GLU A 9 -31.00 -13.11 9.42
N VAL A 10 -30.11 -13.35 8.44
CA VAL A 10 -30.26 -13.62 6.98
C VAL A 10 -30.17 -12.40 6.03
N ALA A 11 -29.03 -12.20 5.33
CA ALA A 11 -28.57 -12.78 4.03
C ALA A 11 -29.21 -12.05 2.82
N ASP A 12 -28.58 -11.66 1.71
CA ASP A 12 -27.34 -12.01 0.99
C ASP A 12 -26.95 -10.82 0.06
N GLY A 13 -25.70 -10.74 -0.41
CA GLY A 13 -25.34 -9.80 -1.49
C GLY A 13 -23.84 -9.55 -1.70
N GLN A 14 -23.21 -10.45 -2.45
CA GLN A 14 -21.81 -10.45 -2.90
C GLN A 14 -21.36 -9.20 -3.66
N GLY A 15 -20.09 -8.79 -3.45
CA GLY A 15 -19.37 -7.80 -4.24
C GLY A 15 -17.86 -7.91 -4.01
N GLU A 16 -17.23 -8.70 -4.88
CA GLU A 16 -15.82 -9.11 -4.99
C GLU A 16 -14.72 -8.17 -4.45
N ALA A 17 -13.86 -8.73 -3.59
CA ALA A 17 -12.45 -8.33 -3.47
C ALA A 17 -11.58 -9.51 -3.91
N ALA A 18 -10.78 -9.30 -4.95
CA ALA A 18 -9.84 -10.27 -5.50
C ALA A 18 -8.73 -10.60 -4.47
N PRO A 19 -8.41 -11.88 -4.20
CA PRO A 19 -7.31 -12.25 -3.33
C PRO A 19 -6.01 -12.44 -4.12
N CYS A 20 -4.96 -11.71 -3.74
CA CYS A 20 -3.60 -12.00 -4.19
C CYS A 20 -3.18 -13.41 -3.76
N THR A 21 -2.68 -14.15 -4.73
CA THR A 21 -2.30 -15.56 -4.74
C THR A 21 -1.46 -16.00 -3.54
N GLN A 22 -1.94 -16.99 -2.79
CA GLN A 22 -1.13 -17.79 -1.88
C GLN A 22 -0.20 -18.70 -2.70
N ILE A 23 1.11 -18.59 -2.44
CA ILE A 23 2.12 -19.49 -3.00
C ILE A 23 2.37 -20.55 -1.94
N ASN A 24 1.88 -21.76 -2.21
CA ASN A 24 2.09 -22.92 -1.35
C ASN A 24 3.50 -23.46 -1.66
N TRP A 25 4.44 -23.34 -0.73
CA TRP A 25 5.74 -23.97 -0.88
C TRP A 25 5.71 -25.37 -0.26
N THR A 26 5.68 -26.38 -1.12
CA THR A 26 5.72 -27.80 -0.77
C THR A 26 7.07 -28.17 -0.17
N LYS A 27 7.00 -28.86 0.95
CA LYS A 27 8.09 -29.46 1.72
C LYS A 27 8.69 -30.66 0.98
N ASP A 28 10.00 -30.63 0.74
CA ASP A 28 10.95 -31.74 0.99
C ASP A 28 12.26 -31.53 0.21
N ALA A 29 13.36 -31.28 0.92
CA ALA A 29 14.69 -31.78 0.59
C ALA A 29 15.64 -31.50 1.77
N SER A 30 16.12 -32.59 2.34
CA SER A 30 17.20 -32.75 3.33
C SER A 30 18.29 -31.66 3.31
N MET A 31 18.63 -31.12 4.48
CA MET A 31 19.85 -30.33 4.69
C MET A 31 20.55 -30.72 6.02
N PRO A 32 21.89 -30.60 6.06
CA PRO A 32 22.78 -31.36 6.91
C PRO A 32 22.96 -30.73 8.30
N SER A 33 23.50 -31.55 9.21
CA SER A 33 23.87 -31.26 10.59
C SER A 33 24.33 -29.81 10.84
N HIS A 34 23.63 -29.15 11.76
CA HIS A 34 24.03 -27.88 12.36
C HIS A 34 25.40 -28.01 13.03
N GLU A 35 26.46 -27.57 12.35
CA GLU A 35 27.65 -27.08 13.05
C GLU A 35 27.31 -25.73 13.66
N VAL A 36 27.44 -25.65 14.98
CA VAL A 36 27.36 -24.41 15.76
C VAL A 36 28.51 -23.51 15.30
N GLN A 37 28.24 -22.61 14.36
CA GLN A 37 29.17 -21.54 14.04
C GLN A 37 29.29 -20.63 15.27
N GLN A 38 30.45 -20.68 15.93
CA GLN A 38 30.82 -19.68 16.91
C GLN A 38 30.76 -18.29 16.26
N PRO A 39 30.24 -17.26 16.97
CA PRO A 39 30.20 -15.92 16.42
C PRO A 39 31.65 -15.43 16.30
N LYS A 40 32.10 -15.26 15.06
CA LYS A 40 33.35 -14.59 14.71
C LYS A 40 33.18 -13.13 15.15
N ARG A 41 33.66 -12.80 16.35
CA ARG A 41 33.62 -11.43 16.87
C ARG A 41 34.45 -10.55 15.95
N ASP A 42 33.81 -9.58 15.30
CA ASP A 42 34.50 -8.54 14.55
C ASP A 42 35.36 -7.75 15.54
N ILE A 43 36.68 -7.90 15.41
CA ILE A 43 37.69 -7.27 16.29
C ILE A 43 37.55 -5.72 16.29
N GLU A 44 37.02 -5.14 15.21
CA GLU A 44 36.73 -3.70 15.11
C GLU A 44 35.52 -3.27 15.94
N LYS A 45 34.45 -4.09 16.01
CA LYS A 45 33.30 -3.84 16.89
C LYS A 45 33.69 -3.99 18.35
N ASP A 46 34.56 -4.95 18.66
CA ASP A 46 35.07 -5.17 20.02
C ASP A 46 35.94 -4.00 20.53
N LYS A 47 36.66 -3.30 19.64
CA LYS A 47 37.41 -2.08 20.02
C LYS A 47 36.51 -0.89 20.34
N LEU A 48 35.49 -0.66 19.51
CA LEU A 48 34.49 0.41 19.73
C LEU A 48 33.62 0.12 20.96
N ALA A 49 33.32 -1.16 21.23
CA ALA A 49 32.58 -1.57 22.41
C ALA A 49 33.39 -1.48 23.71
N ALA A 50 34.73 -1.51 23.63
CA ALA A 50 35.60 -1.41 24.81
C ALA A 50 35.86 0.03 25.25
N GLU A 51 35.76 1.02 24.35
CA GLU A 51 36.04 2.44 24.62
C GLU A 51 35.24 3.02 25.80
N PRO A 52 33.91 2.82 25.92
CA PRO A 52 33.13 3.35 27.04
C PRO A 52 33.49 2.71 28.39
N PHE A 53 34.10 1.52 28.36
CA PHE A 53 34.42 0.73 29.54
C PHE A 53 35.88 0.86 29.99
N GLN A 54 36.73 1.59 29.25
CA GLN A 54 38.15 1.75 29.59
C GLN A 54 38.38 2.22 31.04
N PRO A 55 37.65 3.22 31.59
CA PRO A 55 37.86 3.65 32.97
C PRO A 55 37.57 2.55 33.98
N VAL A 56 36.51 1.77 33.74
CA VAL A 56 36.11 0.67 34.62
C VAL A 56 37.11 -0.49 34.54
N LEU A 57 37.66 -0.77 33.37
CA LEU A 57 38.70 -1.80 33.22
C LEU A 57 39.98 -1.44 33.98
N GLU A 58 40.37 -0.16 34.02
CA GLU A 58 41.54 0.28 34.79
C GLU A 58 41.30 0.15 36.30
N ILE A 59 40.10 0.50 36.79
CA ILE A 59 39.71 0.30 38.19
C ILE A 59 39.71 -1.19 38.56
N LEU A 60 39.21 -2.06 37.67
CA LEU A 60 39.22 -3.50 37.90
C LEU A 60 40.63 -4.07 38.03
N LYS A 61 41.59 -3.52 37.26
CA LYS A 61 42.99 -3.90 37.33
C LYS A 61 43.64 -3.50 38.65
N GLN A 62 43.36 -2.29 39.15
CA GLN A 62 43.82 -1.85 40.47
C GLN A 62 43.19 -2.71 41.58
N LEU A 63 41.90 -3.03 41.45
CA LEU A 63 41.18 -3.87 42.40
C LEU A 63 41.67 -5.32 42.42
N GLU A 64 42.17 -5.84 41.30
CA GLU A 64 42.77 -7.18 41.23
C GLU A 64 44.03 -7.30 42.11
N GLU A 65 44.79 -6.21 42.25
CA GLU A 65 45.97 -6.13 43.12
C GLU A 65 45.58 -6.06 44.62
N GLU A 66 44.44 -5.42 44.94
CA GLU A 66 43.97 -5.24 46.32
C GLU A 66 43.10 -6.40 46.85
N ASP A 67 42.10 -6.83 46.06
CA ASP A 67 41.19 -7.93 46.38
C ASP A 67 40.78 -8.69 45.10
N PRO A 68 41.46 -9.81 44.78
CA PRO A 68 41.20 -10.55 43.55
C PRO A 68 39.81 -11.21 43.53
N LYS A 69 39.21 -11.51 44.69
CA LYS A 69 37.86 -12.10 44.73
C LYS A 69 36.82 -11.05 44.39
N LEU A 70 36.95 -9.85 44.94
CA LEU A 70 36.07 -8.74 44.63
C LEU A 70 36.24 -8.28 43.18
N ALA A 71 37.48 -8.21 42.68
CA ALA A 71 37.79 -7.89 41.29
C ALA A 71 37.10 -8.87 40.32
N PHE A 72 37.15 -10.18 40.60
CA PHE A 72 36.47 -11.18 39.77
C PHE A 72 34.95 -11.00 39.74
N GLN A 73 34.33 -10.73 40.89
CA GLN A 73 32.89 -10.48 40.97
C GLN A 73 32.49 -9.21 40.19
N ALA A 74 33.26 -8.14 40.35
CA ALA A 74 33.05 -6.89 39.65
C ALA A 74 33.26 -7.04 38.13
N ALA A 75 34.30 -7.75 37.70
CA ALA A 75 34.57 -8.04 36.30
C ALA A 75 33.43 -8.85 35.65
N ARG A 76 32.84 -9.80 36.37
CA ARG A 76 31.66 -10.54 35.89
C ARG A 76 30.46 -9.62 35.64
N LEU A 77 30.20 -8.67 36.56
CA LEU A 77 29.12 -7.71 36.40
C LEU A 77 29.36 -6.76 35.21
N VAL A 78 30.58 -6.24 35.09
CA VAL A 78 30.99 -5.38 33.98
C VAL A 78 30.86 -6.10 32.65
N GLY A 79 31.24 -7.38 32.59
CA GLY A 79 31.07 -8.21 31.39
C GLY A 79 29.61 -8.41 30.98
N LEU A 80 28.69 -8.55 31.93
CA LEU A 80 27.25 -8.64 31.64
C LEU A 80 26.70 -7.31 31.12
N TYR A 81 27.07 -6.20 31.78
CA TYR A 81 26.62 -4.87 31.36
C TYR A 81 27.17 -4.48 29.99
N ARG A 82 28.43 -4.80 29.68
CA ARG A 82 29.00 -4.57 28.34
C ARG A 82 28.19 -5.28 27.26
N ARG A 83 27.83 -6.56 27.44
CA ARG A 83 27.01 -7.30 26.47
C ARG A 83 25.63 -6.68 26.28
N LEU A 84 25.01 -6.21 27.37
CA LEU A 84 23.73 -5.50 27.30
C LEU A 84 23.85 -4.19 26.52
N TRP A 85 24.91 -3.43 26.79
CA TRP A 85 25.22 -2.19 26.08
C TRP A 85 25.42 -2.42 24.58
N GLU A 86 26.25 -3.40 24.20
CA GLU A 86 26.47 -3.79 22.80
C GLU A 86 25.16 -4.16 22.09
N SER A 87 24.30 -4.94 22.76
CA SER A 87 22.98 -5.28 22.23
C SER A 87 22.06 -4.06 22.08
N CYS A 88 22.10 -3.14 23.04
CA CYS A 88 21.30 -1.91 23.00
C CYS A 88 21.73 -0.99 21.86
N VAL A 89 23.04 -0.77 21.69
CA VAL A 89 23.60 0.04 20.61
C VAL A 89 23.28 -0.58 19.25
N SER A 90 23.45 -1.90 19.08
CA SER A 90 23.10 -2.59 17.83
C SER A 90 21.62 -2.38 17.48
N LYS A 91 20.71 -2.63 18.43
CA LYS A 91 19.27 -2.43 18.22
C LYS A 91 18.92 -0.98 17.94
N HIS A 92 19.65 -0.04 18.53
CA HIS A 92 19.43 1.39 18.27
C HIS A 92 19.77 1.75 16.83
N VAL A 93 20.90 1.27 16.30
CA VAL A 93 21.27 1.48 14.88
C VAL A 93 20.23 0.86 13.95
N ASP A 94 19.81 -0.38 14.22
CA ASP A 94 18.76 -1.03 13.44
C ASP A 94 17.45 -0.24 13.49
N SER A 95 17.07 0.26 14.66
CA SER A 95 15.88 1.10 14.84
C SER A 95 15.97 2.40 14.04
N GLN A 96 17.12 3.09 14.05
CA GLN A 96 17.34 4.31 13.27
C GLN A 96 17.23 4.02 11.76
N HIS A 97 17.81 2.90 11.31
CA HIS A 97 17.71 2.50 9.91
C HIS A 97 16.25 2.22 9.49
N ILE A 98 15.51 1.48 10.30
CA ILE A 98 14.09 1.20 10.05
C ILE A 98 13.26 2.50 10.04
N GLU A 99 13.53 3.42 10.97
CA GLU A 99 12.85 4.70 11.04
C GLU A 99 13.09 5.54 9.78
N ALA A 100 14.33 5.63 9.30
CA ALA A 100 14.68 6.34 8.07
C ALA A 100 14.00 5.73 6.83
N GLU A 101 13.99 4.40 6.69
CA GLU A 101 13.30 3.71 5.60
C GLU A 101 11.78 3.91 5.66
N ASN A 102 11.19 3.95 6.86
CA ASN A 102 9.76 4.19 7.05
C ASN A 102 9.38 5.62 6.65
N GLU A 103 10.19 6.63 7.00
CA GLU A 103 9.98 8.00 6.54
C GLU A 103 10.06 8.12 5.01
N ARG A 104 11.02 7.42 4.40
CA ARG A 104 11.16 7.34 2.95
C ARG A 104 9.90 6.73 2.31
N LEU A 105 9.38 5.65 2.88
CA LEU A 105 8.16 5.00 2.43
C LEU A 105 6.92 5.88 2.60
N ARG A 106 6.77 6.58 3.72
CA ARG A 106 5.64 7.51 3.94
C ARG A 106 5.66 8.65 2.94
N THR A 107 6.84 9.22 2.70
CA THR A 107 7.02 10.28 1.69
C THR A 107 6.63 9.78 0.30
N GLY A 108 7.11 8.59 -0.10
CA GLY A 108 6.74 7.98 -1.38
C GLY A 108 5.25 7.66 -1.49
N ASN A 109 4.63 7.18 -0.41
CA ASN A 109 3.19 6.91 -0.37
C ASN A 109 2.36 8.18 -0.60
N ILE A 110 2.71 9.29 0.07
CA ILE A 110 2.05 10.58 -0.12
C ILE A 110 2.15 11.03 -1.59
N GLN A 111 3.32 10.87 -2.22
CA GLN A 111 3.51 11.21 -3.64
C GLN A 111 2.60 10.37 -4.55
N LEU A 112 2.56 9.06 -4.35
CA LEU A 112 1.70 8.16 -5.13
C LEU A 112 0.22 8.45 -4.93
N CYS A 113 -0.22 8.78 -3.71
CA CYS A 113 -1.59 9.19 -3.45
C CYS A 113 -1.94 10.48 -4.20
N ASN A 114 -1.04 11.47 -4.22
CA ASN A 114 -1.25 12.71 -4.94
C ASN A 114 -1.33 12.49 -6.46
N GLU A 115 -0.44 11.66 -7.02
CA GLU A 115 -0.46 11.30 -8.43
C GLU A 115 -1.72 10.53 -8.80
N GLY A 116 -2.12 9.55 -7.97
CA GLY A 116 -3.36 8.80 -8.14
C GLY A 116 -4.59 9.71 -8.14
N ASN A 117 -4.67 10.67 -7.21
CA ASN A 117 -5.75 11.65 -7.16
C ASN A 117 -5.77 12.54 -8.40
N HIS A 118 -4.61 12.99 -8.87
CA HIS A 118 -4.49 13.79 -10.09
C HIS A 118 -4.96 13.01 -11.33
N LEU A 119 -4.53 11.75 -11.48
CA LEU A 119 -4.95 10.90 -12.59
C LEU A 119 -6.45 10.62 -12.56
N LYS A 120 -7.02 10.35 -11.38
CA LYS A 120 -8.46 10.18 -11.20
C LYS A 120 -9.23 11.43 -11.61
N HIS A 121 -8.78 12.60 -11.17
CA HIS A 121 -9.41 13.86 -11.56
C HIS A 121 -9.42 14.05 -13.07
N ARG A 122 -8.29 13.76 -13.74
CA ARG A 122 -8.19 13.82 -15.20
C ARG A 122 -9.12 12.81 -15.88
N GLN A 123 -9.26 11.61 -15.33
CA GLN A 123 -10.20 10.61 -15.84
C GLN A 123 -11.65 11.12 -15.75
N ASP A 124 -12.05 11.63 -14.59
CA ASP A 124 -13.40 12.17 -14.38
C ASP A 124 -13.71 13.32 -15.36
N GLU A 125 -12.72 14.18 -15.63
CA GLU A 125 -12.84 15.25 -16.63
C GLU A 125 -13.06 14.71 -18.06
N GLN A 126 -12.31 13.67 -18.46
CA GLN A 126 -12.50 13.06 -19.77
C GLN A 126 -13.87 12.41 -19.90
N VAL A 127 -14.35 11.74 -18.85
CA VAL A 127 -15.69 11.15 -18.82
C VAL A 127 -16.77 12.23 -18.94
N ALA A 128 -16.64 13.34 -18.21
CA ALA A 128 -17.56 14.47 -18.32
C ALA A 128 -17.59 15.06 -19.74
N ARG A 129 -16.43 15.18 -20.40
CA ARG A 129 -16.34 15.64 -21.80
C ARG A 129 -17.04 14.68 -22.76
N LEU A 130 -16.89 13.37 -22.57
CA LEU A 130 -17.57 12.37 -23.40
C LEU A 130 -19.09 12.47 -23.26
N HIS A 131 -19.60 12.58 -22.04
CA HIS A 131 -21.04 12.79 -21.83
C HIS A 131 -21.55 14.07 -22.49
N ALA A 132 -20.81 15.17 -22.39
CA ALA A 132 -21.20 16.42 -23.05
C ALA A 132 -21.26 16.28 -24.59
N ILE A 133 -20.37 15.47 -25.19
CA ILE A 133 -20.41 15.19 -26.62
C ILE A 133 -21.63 14.32 -26.97
N ASP A 134 -21.90 13.30 -26.16
CA ASP A 134 -23.05 12.40 -26.37
C ASP A 134 -24.37 13.18 -26.32
N ASP A 135 -24.54 14.04 -25.31
CA ASP A 135 -25.69 14.93 -25.17
C ASP A 135 -25.85 15.85 -26.41
N ALA A 136 -24.74 16.43 -26.89
CA ALA A 136 -24.76 17.29 -28.07
C ALA A 136 -25.13 16.51 -29.36
N LEU A 137 -24.66 15.27 -29.49
CA LEU A 137 -25.01 14.40 -30.62
C LEU A 137 -26.48 14.03 -30.60
N ASP A 138 -27.03 13.70 -29.43
CA ASP A 138 -28.45 13.42 -29.28
C ASP A 138 -29.33 14.64 -29.58
N GLU A 139 -28.90 15.83 -29.18
CA GLU A 139 -29.58 17.08 -29.53
C GLU A 139 -29.60 17.32 -31.04
N VAL A 140 -28.45 17.18 -31.71
CA VAL A 140 -28.35 17.33 -33.17
C VAL A 140 -29.21 16.28 -33.88
N ARG A 141 -29.18 15.03 -33.41
CA ARG A 141 -30.00 13.94 -33.95
C ARG A 141 -31.49 14.25 -33.79
N GLY A 142 -31.92 14.71 -32.61
CA GLY A 142 -33.30 15.12 -32.36
C GLY A 142 -33.76 16.25 -33.28
N LYS A 143 -32.93 17.29 -33.46
CA LYS A 143 -33.19 18.41 -34.38
C LYS A 143 -33.31 17.93 -35.83
N LEU A 144 -32.40 17.08 -36.30
CA LEU A 144 -32.42 16.52 -37.65
C LEU A 144 -33.70 15.71 -37.91
N ILE A 145 -34.10 14.86 -36.96
CA ILE A 145 -35.35 14.11 -37.03
C ILE A 145 -36.54 15.08 -37.13
N GLY A 146 -36.54 16.17 -36.37
CA GLY A 146 -37.56 17.21 -36.44
C GLY A 146 -37.66 17.85 -37.83
N VAL A 147 -36.53 18.27 -38.40
CA VAL A 147 -36.48 18.84 -39.76
C VAL A 147 -36.98 17.86 -40.81
N LEU A 148 -36.56 16.60 -40.74
CA LEU A 148 -36.99 15.56 -41.68
C LEU A 148 -38.50 15.30 -41.59
N LYS A 149 -39.09 15.32 -40.39
CA LYS A 149 -40.55 15.20 -40.22
C LYS A 149 -41.30 16.36 -40.89
N VAL A 150 -40.88 17.60 -40.63
CA VAL A 150 -41.48 18.80 -41.24
C VAL A 150 -41.37 18.77 -42.76
N TRP A 151 -40.23 18.36 -43.31
CA TRP A 151 -40.07 18.15 -44.75
C TRP A 151 -41.10 17.12 -45.23
N ASN A 152 -41.10 15.92 -44.65
CA ASN A 152 -41.96 14.82 -45.07
C ASN A 152 -43.44 15.23 -45.11
N GLU A 153 -43.93 15.90 -44.06
CA GLU A 153 -45.30 16.43 -43.98
C GLU A 153 -45.61 17.42 -45.11
N ARG A 154 -44.67 18.33 -45.42
CA ARG A 154 -44.83 19.29 -46.51
C ARG A 154 -44.85 18.63 -47.88
N SER A 155 -43.96 17.66 -48.13
CA SER A 155 -43.91 16.95 -49.41
C SER A 155 -45.16 16.09 -49.65
N VAL A 156 -45.70 15.46 -48.60
CA VAL A 156 -46.95 14.70 -48.69
C VAL A 156 -48.14 15.64 -48.91
N GLY A 157 -48.14 16.81 -48.27
CA GLY A 157 -49.15 17.86 -48.50
C GLY A 157 -49.15 18.40 -49.93
N GLU A 158 -47.98 18.63 -50.53
CA GLU A 158 -47.86 19.07 -51.94
C GLU A 158 -48.33 17.99 -52.93
N LEU A 159 -48.12 16.70 -52.64
CA LEU A 159 -48.62 15.58 -53.44
C LEU A 159 -50.14 15.39 -53.32
N ALA A 160 -50.74 15.72 -52.18
CA ALA A 160 -52.19 15.60 -51.95
C ALA A 160 -53.02 16.75 -52.56
N ILE A 161 -52.37 17.85 -53.00
CA ILE A 161 -53.03 19.00 -53.64
C ILE A 161 -52.99 18.90 -55.18
N LEU A 162 -52.29 17.91 -55.75
CA LEU A 162 -52.44 17.60 -57.16
C LEU A 162 -53.86 17.07 -57.42
N PRO A 163 -54.64 17.69 -58.32
CA PRO A 163 -55.97 17.18 -58.62
C PRO A 163 -55.80 15.80 -59.26
N GLU A 164 -56.36 14.78 -58.61
CA GLU A 164 -56.83 13.60 -59.34
C GLU A 164 -57.91 14.08 -60.30
N ASP A 165 -57.53 14.54 -61.48
CA ASP A 165 -58.50 14.67 -62.55
C ASP A 165 -57.91 14.42 -63.94
N GLU A 166 -58.68 13.62 -64.67
CA GLU A 166 -58.68 13.40 -66.11
C GLU A 166 -57.60 12.51 -66.75
N PHE A 167 -57.62 11.21 -66.40
CA PHE A 167 -57.41 10.16 -67.42
C PHE A 167 -58.73 9.44 -67.76
N HIS A 168 -59.65 10.20 -68.34
CA HIS A 168 -60.76 9.66 -69.14
C HIS A 168 -60.82 10.38 -70.49
N ARG A 169 -60.08 9.89 -71.50
CA ARG A 169 -60.56 9.99 -72.89
C ARG A 169 -59.88 9.03 -73.88
N ARG A 170 -60.74 8.14 -74.39
CA ARG A 170 -60.73 7.37 -75.64
C ARG A 170 -59.79 6.17 -75.78
#